data_AF-A0A9P7BZP6-F1
#
_entry.id   AF-A0A9P7BZP6-F1
#
_cell.length_a   1.000
_cell.length_b   1.000
_cell.length_c   1.000
_cell.angle_alpha   90.00
_cell.angle_beta   90.00
_cell.angle_gamma   90.00
#
_symmetry.space_group_name_H-M   'P 1'
#
loop_
_entity.id
_entity.type
_entity.pdbx_description
1 polymer ?
#
loop_
_entity_poly.entity_id
_entity_poly.type
_entity_poly.pdbx_seq_one_letter_code
_entity_poly.pdbx_strand_id
1 'polypeptide(L)'
;MDECNLPDINSPYTSTSPTNKVGSNTFHDLQVRYSLPWDGTVSLGVNNVFNHQGPTMYSQPNSSFTYYGGFDIGRFMYMKYQQRF
;
A
#
# COMPACT_ATOMS: atom_id res chain seq x y z
N MET A 1 -10.86 21.61 -12.22
CA MET A 1 -11.46 21.83 -10.89
C MET A 1 -12.19 20.56 -10.45
N ASP A 2 -11.67 19.38 -10.83
CA ASP A 2 -12.44 18.13 -10.78
C ASP A 2 -12.02 17.20 -9.63
N GLU A 3 -11.04 17.61 -8.81
CA GLU A 3 -10.49 16.74 -7.77
C GLU A 3 -11.05 16.99 -6.38
N CYS A 4 -11.74 18.10 -6.10
CA CYS A 4 -12.46 18.26 -4.83
C CYS A 4 -13.92 17.83 -5.00
N ASN A 5 -14.19 16.54 -4.81
CA ASN A 5 -15.54 15.97 -4.91
C ASN A 5 -16.43 16.25 -3.68
N LEU A 6 -15.89 16.86 -2.62
CA LEU A 6 -16.63 17.31 -1.42
C LEU A 6 -16.26 18.77 -1.08
N PRO A 7 -16.83 19.76 -1.78
CA PRO A 7 -16.49 21.17 -1.58
C PRO A 7 -16.99 21.74 -0.24
N ASP A 8 -18.09 21.22 0.29
CA ASP A 8 -18.80 21.78 1.45
C ASP A 8 -18.56 20.99 2.75
N ILE A 9 -17.51 20.17 2.82
CA ILE A 9 -17.20 19.42 4.04
C ILE A 9 -16.88 20.41 5.17
N ASN A 10 -17.63 20.31 6.27
CA ASN A 10 -17.35 21.00 7.51
C ASN A 10 -17.07 19.95 8.59
N SER A 11 -15.85 19.98 9.13
CA SER A 11 -15.47 19.13 10.26
C SER A 11 -15.07 20.01 11.44
N PRO A 12 -15.44 19.64 12.68
CA PRO A 12 -15.07 20.40 13.88
C PRO A 12 -13.54 20.54 14.06
N TYR A 13 -12.74 19.72 13.36
CA TYR A 13 -11.28 19.75 13.42
C TYR A 13 -10.61 20.55 12.30
N THR A 14 -11.26 20.71 11.14
CA THR A 14 -10.65 21.34 9.94
C THR A 14 -11.43 22.53 9.41
N SER A 15 -12.56 22.89 10.02
CA SER A 15 -13.51 23.88 9.51
C SER A 15 -13.97 23.55 8.08
N THR A 16 -14.62 24.49 7.38
CA THR A 16 -15.07 24.26 6.00
C THR A 16 -13.86 24.22 5.07
N SER A 17 -13.57 23.04 4.51
CA SER A 17 -12.43 22.85 3.61
C SER A 17 -12.80 21.90 2.47
N PRO A 18 -12.64 22.33 1.20
CA PRO A 18 -12.83 21.45 0.06
C PRO A 18 -11.93 20.22 0.18
N THR A 19 -12.55 19.05 0.21
CA THR A 19 -11.86 17.78 0.43
C THR A 19 -12.09 16.84 -0.76
N ASN A 20 -11.08 16.01 -1.06
CA ASN A 20 -11.22 14.87 -1.95
C ASN A 20 -11.47 13.61 -1.11
N LYS A 21 -12.60 12.93 -1.36
CA LYS A 21 -12.86 11.58 -0.91
C LYS A 21 -12.46 10.58 -2.00
N VAL A 22 -11.40 9.84 -1.73
CA VAL A 22 -10.96 8.71 -2.55
C VAL A 22 -11.62 7.41 -2.08
N GLY A 23 -11.74 6.44 -2.98
CA GLY A 23 -12.25 5.11 -2.68
C GLY A 23 -11.32 4.32 -1.75
N SER A 24 -11.83 3.20 -1.22
CA SER A 24 -10.99 2.23 -0.50
C SER A 24 -9.94 1.64 -1.44
N ASN A 25 -8.74 1.45 -0.92
CA ASN A 25 -7.60 0.92 -1.64
C ASN A 25 -7.16 -0.39 -0.95
N THR A 26 -7.13 -1.48 -1.70
CA THR A 26 -6.83 -2.83 -1.17
C THR A 26 -5.68 -3.43 -1.96
N PHE A 27 -4.62 -3.79 -1.24
CA PHE A 27 -3.47 -4.50 -1.78
C PHE A 27 -3.55 -5.99 -1.42
N HIS A 28 -3.01 -6.84 -2.30
CA HIS A 28 -3.01 -8.28 -2.11
C HIS A 28 -1.59 -8.83 -2.18
N ASP A 29 -1.15 -9.40 -1.07
CA ASP A 29 0.16 -10.03 -0.94
C ASP A 29 0.02 -11.55 -0.84
N LEU A 30 0.93 -12.27 -1.50
CA LEU A 30 0.97 -13.72 -1.49
C LEU A 30 2.34 -14.19 -1.01
N GLN A 31 2.37 -15.11 -0.05
CA GLN A 31 3.59 -15.81 0.36
C GLN A 31 3.33 -17.31 0.42
N VAL A 32 4.23 -18.09 -0.20
CA VAL A 32 4.27 -19.55 -0.07
C VAL A 32 5.55 -19.94 0.65
N ARG A 33 5.45 -20.90 1.56
CA ARG A 33 6.58 -21.42 2.34
C ARG A 33 6.65 -22.94 2.22
N TYR A 34 7.86 -23.45 2.07
CA TYR A 34 8.16 -24.87 2.03
C TYR A 34 9.28 -25.22 3.02
N SER A 35 9.01 -26.21 3.87
CA SER A 35 9.99 -26.78 4.80
C SER A 35 10.69 -27.95 4.11
N LEU A 36 12.01 -27.85 4.03
CA LEU A 36 12.88 -28.85 3.43
C LEU A 36 13.22 -29.93 4.47
N PRO A 37 13.54 -31.17 4.03
CA PRO A 37 13.78 -32.29 4.94
C PRO A 37 15.06 -32.18 5.79
N TRP A 38 15.92 -31.18 5.53
CA TRP A 38 17.17 -30.91 6.26
C TRP A 38 17.06 -29.68 7.18
N ASP A 39 15.88 -29.44 7.77
CA ASP A 39 15.59 -28.28 8.64
C ASP A 39 15.80 -26.91 7.97
N GLY A 40 15.82 -26.89 6.64
CA GLY A 40 15.78 -25.69 5.82
C GLY A 40 14.34 -25.19 5.61
N THR A 41 14.15 -23.89 5.49
CA THR A 41 12.86 -23.29 5.10
C THR A 41 13.06 -22.31 3.95
N VAL A 42 12.36 -22.54 2.85
CA VAL A 42 12.29 -21.62 1.71
C VAL A 42 10.95 -20.91 1.75
N SER A 43 10.96 -19.58 1.62
CA SER A 43 9.75 -18.77 1.42
C SER A 43 9.89 -17.94 0.16
N LEU A 44 8.84 -17.94 -0.66
CA LEU A 44 8.71 -17.11 -1.84
C LEU A 44 7.48 -16.22 -1.65
N GLY A 45 7.65 -14.92 -1.82
CA GLY A 45 6.55 -13.97 -1.69
C GLY A 45 6.51 -12.95 -2.82
N VAL A 46 5.31 -12.47 -3.09
CA VAL A 46 5.02 -11.40 -4.04
C VAL A 46 4.08 -10.44 -3.35
N ASN A 47 4.52 -9.19 -3.21
CA ASN A 47 3.68 -8.10 -2.72
C ASN A 47 2.98 -7.43 -3.88
N ASN A 48 1.76 -6.97 -3.65
CA ASN A 48 0.92 -6.33 -4.65
C ASN A 48 0.81 -7.16 -5.95
N VAL A 49 0.29 -8.38 -5.83
CA VAL A 49 0.21 -9.36 -6.94
C VAL A 49 -0.48 -8.77 -8.18
N PHE A 50 -1.52 -7.97 -7.97
CA PHE A 50 -2.29 -7.32 -9.04
C PHE A 50 -1.65 -6.05 -9.60
N ASN A 51 -0.49 -5.62 -9.08
CA ASN A 51 0.14 -4.36 -9.44
C ASN A 51 -0.83 -3.17 -9.33
N HIS A 52 -1.67 -3.20 -8.29
CA HIS A 52 -2.62 -2.16 -7.99
C HIS A 52 -1.88 -0.87 -7.59
N GLN A 53 -2.31 0.26 -8.11
CA GLN A 53 -1.79 1.56 -7.75
C GLN A 53 -2.87 2.34 -7.02
N GLY A 54 -2.53 2.85 -5.84
CA GLY A 54 -3.44 3.66 -5.06
C GLY A 54 -3.79 4.98 -5.74
N PRO A 55 -4.89 5.62 -5.34
CA PRO A 55 -5.22 6.96 -5.81
C PRO A 55 -4.12 7.95 -5.39
N THR A 56 -3.93 8.96 -6.23
CA THR A 56 -3.02 10.08 -5.96
C THR A 56 -3.54 10.86 -4.76
N MET A 57 -2.73 10.99 -3.71
CA MET A 57 -3.10 11.67 -2.47
C MET A 57 -2.36 13.01 -2.41
N TYR A 58 -3.12 14.09 -2.51
CA TYR A 58 -2.57 15.45 -2.53
C TYR A 58 -2.20 15.96 -1.12
N SER A 59 -2.79 15.39 -0.05
CA SER A 59 -2.28 15.59 1.29
C SER A 59 -1.06 14.69 1.49
N GLN A 60 0.11 15.33 1.51
CA GLN A 60 1.40 14.68 1.70
C GLN A 60 1.77 14.83 3.17
N PRO A 61 1.41 13.90 4.08
CA PRO A 61 1.79 14.05 5.46
C PRO A 61 3.31 13.98 5.66
N ASN A 62 4.07 13.32 4.76
CA ASN A 62 5.55 13.19 4.85
C ASN A 62 6.24 12.66 3.56
N SER A 63 5.73 12.96 2.35
CA SER A 63 6.34 12.48 1.09
C SER A 63 6.50 13.63 0.10
N SER A 64 7.66 13.75 -0.56
CA SER A 64 7.89 14.75 -1.62
C SER A 64 7.23 14.40 -2.96
N PHE A 65 6.44 13.32 -3.00
CA PHE A 65 5.73 12.82 -4.16
C PHE A 65 4.23 12.75 -3.87
N THR A 66 3.40 12.94 -4.89
CA THR A 66 1.93 12.90 -4.82
C THR A 66 1.34 11.49 -4.57
N TYR A 67 2.18 10.54 -4.16
CA TYR A 67 1.79 9.19 -3.78
C TYR A 67 1.98 9.02 -2.27
N TYR A 68 0.96 8.49 -1.61
CA TYR A 68 1.01 8.21 -0.18
C TYR A 68 2.02 7.08 0.09
N GLY A 69 3.10 7.39 0.83
CA GLY A 69 4.21 6.45 1.07
C GLY A 69 3.85 5.22 1.92
N GLY A 70 2.64 5.14 2.47
CA GLY A 70 2.13 3.95 3.14
C GLY A 70 1.41 2.97 2.20
N PHE A 71 1.26 3.29 0.91
CA PHE A 71 0.79 2.35 -0.10
C PHE A 71 1.95 1.53 -0.66
N ASP A 72 1.66 0.30 -1.11
CA ASP A 72 2.66 -0.50 -1.80
C ASP A 72 3.15 0.23 -3.05
N ILE A 73 4.47 0.39 -3.13
CA ILE A 73 5.16 1.04 -4.24
C ILE A 73 5.35 -0.03 -5.33
N GLY A 74 4.24 -0.41 -5.96
CA GLY A 74 4.21 -1.42 -7.03
C GLY A 74 4.40 -2.86 -6.56
N ARG A 75 4.59 -3.76 -7.54
CA ARG A 75 4.79 -5.20 -7.32
C ARG A 75 6.26 -5.53 -7.13
N PHE A 76 6.61 -6.16 -6.01
CA PHE A 76 7.94 -6.70 -5.78
C PHE A 76 7.88 -8.17 -5.36
N MET A 77 8.89 -8.93 -5.77
CA MET A 77 9.04 -10.36 -5.45
C MET A 77 10.24 -10.56 -4.56
N TYR A 78 10.15 -11.47 -3.60
CA TYR A 78 11.26 -11.81 -2.71
C TYR A 78 11.35 -13.31 -2.45
N MET A 79 12.56 -13.75 -2.13
CA MET A 79 12.88 -15.10 -1.68
C MET A 79 13.63 -15.02 -0.36
N LYS A 80 13.27 -15.89 0.58
CA LYS A 80 13.97 -16.07 1.84
C LYS A 80 14.35 -17.54 2.01
N TYR A 81 15.63 -17.78 2.30
CA TYR A 81 16.12 -19.07 2.77
C TYR A 81 16.51 -18.96 4.25
N GLN A 82 16.14 -19.95 5.06
CA GLN A 82 16.52 -20.02 6.47
C GLN A 82 17.00 -21.45 6.78
N GLN A 83 18.24 -21.59 7.27
CA GLN A 83 18.79 -22.84 7.78
C GLN A 83 18.71 -22.84 9.30
N ARG A 84 18.18 -23.90 9.88
CA ARG A 84 18.28 -24.19 11.32
C ARG A 84 19.37 -25.26 11.50
N PHE A 85 20.22 -25.09 12.50
CA PHE A 85 21.32 -25.99 12.84
C PHE A 85 21.07 -26.60 14.21
#